data_AF-A0A7J9SDT6-F1
#
_entry.id   AF-A0A7J9SDT6-F1
#
_cell.length_a   1.000
_cell.length_b   1.000
_cell.length_c   1.000
_cell.angle_alpha   90.00
_cell.angle_beta   90.00
_cell.angle_gamma   90.00
#
_symmetry.space_group_name_H-M   'P 1'
#
loop_
_entity.id
_entity.type
_entity.pdbx_description
1 polymer ?
#
loop_
_entity_poly.entity_id
_entity_poly.type
_entity_poly.pdbx_seq_one_letter_code
_entity_poly.pdbx_strand_id
1 'polypeptide(L)'
;MPPTDPATDDVADATHYRRPAEAQLPRTIRTLRTQLLAGFHSRDAVLQWLQELAVRTLGEVPTRQYVRFAAEFRPDSEHTEGVLLAAFLDSETRTRDLEPSVADCVRRQWAAEVIAPVQADSFRSLRKDAGEYVGETERDGDGDAGHDPAKQSIAMRPALEELHAFQEVALHRPLNGGLDDRREILDWGDDLVVATRGEPLGDGTPPGAFIRDLHNDPCGDLLLCDDRPHWRRCRQWYLCRNVLPAFNRGVRDLARRTAEEPTTSDGDALGETPEWG
;
A
#
# COMPACT_ATOMS: atom_id res chain seq x y z
N MET A 1 20.61 39.06 34.57
CA MET A 1 19.86 38.45 33.45
C MET A 1 20.72 37.37 32.83
N PRO A 2 20.46 36.08 33.12
CA PRO A 2 20.98 34.97 32.36
C PRO A 2 20.03 34.60 31.19
N PRO A 3 20.50 33.85 30.19
CA PRO A 3 19.84 33.69 28.89
C PRO A 3 18.69 32.68 28.92
N THR A 4 17.67 32.93 28.10
CA THR A 4 16.56 32.01 27.81
C THR A 4 17.00 31.01 26.76
N ASP A 5 17.21 29.76 27.15
CA ASP A 5 17.33 28.64 26.21
C ASP A 5 15.95 28.27 25.65
N PRO A 6 15.76 28.18 24.32
CA PRO A 6 14.53 27.72 23.69
C PRO A 6 14.63 26.22 23.42
N ALA A 7 14.31 25.39 24.40
CA ALA A 7 14.26 23.93 24.21
C ALA A 7 13.22 23.27 25.11
N THR A 8 11.97 23.70 25.01
CA THR A 8 10.84 23.01 25.63
C THR A 8 9.59 23.26 24.79
N ASP A 9 9.51 22.62 23.62
CA ASP A 9 8.23 22.57 22.90
C ASP A 9 8.09 21.41 21.89
N ASP A 10 8.77 20.27 22.09
CA ASP A 10 8.61 19.15 21.13
C ASP A 10 8.59 17.74 21.75
N VAL A 11 8.02 17.61 22.95
CA VAL A 11 7.63 16.31 23.51
C VAL A 11 6.24 16.41 24.12
N ALA A 12 5.26 16.78 23.29
CA ALA A 12 3.86 16.54 23.62
C ALA A 12 3.58 15.03 23.53
N ASP A 13 3.83 14.37 24.67
CA ASP A 13 3.06 13.25 25.22
C ASP A 13 2.70 12.10 24.25
N ALA A 14 3.70 11.26 23.95
CA ALA A 14 3.52 9.96 23.31
C ALA A 14 3.17 8.84 24.32
N THR A 15 2.78 9.17 25.55
CA THR A 15 2.79 8.25 26.70
C THR A 15 1.46 7.55 27.01
N HIS A 16 0.45 7.63 26.13
CA HIS A 16 -0.85 7.00 26.35
C HIS A 16 -1.38 6.11 25.21
N TYR A 17 -0.53 5.60 24.32
CA TYR A 17 -0.96 4.51 23.44
C TYR A 17 -0.89 3.19 24.21
N ARG A 18 -2.00 2.77 24.84
CA ARG A 18 -2.17 1.43 25.43
C ARG A 18 -2.04 0.28 24.40
N ARG A 19 -1.82 0.58 23.11
CA ARG A 19 -1.86 -0.37 21.98
C ARG A 19 -0.75 -0.06 20.97
N PRO A 20 0.25 -0.95 20.78
CA PRO A 20 1.37 -0.73 19.86
C PRO A 20 0.96 -0.44 18.40
N ALA A 21 -0.09 -1.09 17.90
CA ALA A 21 -0.60 -0.88 16.54
C ALA A 21 -1.13 0.55 16.29
N GLU A 22 -1.79 1.15 17.29
CA GLU A 22 -2.30 2.53 17.23
C GLU A 22 -1.17 3.56 17.23
N ALA A 23 -0.01 3.24 17.82
CA ALA A 23 1.18 4.10 17.82
C ALA A 23 2.00 3.98 16.52
N GLN A 24 1.99 2.80 15.87
CA GLN A 24 2.79 2.53 14.67
C GLN A 24 2.19 3.16 13.40
N LEU A 25 0.87 3.08 13.21
CA LEU A 25 0.19 3.55 12.00
C LEU A 25 0.37 5.08 11.74
N PRO A 26 0.27 5.97 12.74
CA PRO A 26 0.57 7.39 12.52
C PRO A 26 2.03 7.66 12.13
N ARG A 27 2.98 6.86 12.64
CA ARG A 27 4.40 7.00 12.32
C ARG A 27 4.72 6.58 10.89
N THR A 28 4.13 5.47 10.42
CA THR A 28 4.33 4.99 9.05
C THR A 28 3.70 5.94 8.03
N ILE A 29 2.49 6.45 8.29
CA ILE A 29 1.84 7.45 7.43
C ILE A 29 2.60 8.79 7.44
N ARG A 30 3.19 9.19 8.57
CA ARG A 30 4.08 10.37 8.62
C ARG A 30 5.31 10.17 7.74
N THR A 31 5.89 8.97 7.71
CA THR A 31 7.02 8.64 6.83
C THR A 31 6.64 8.79 5.35
N LEU A 32 5.49 8.23 4.94
CA LEU A 32 4.97 8.38 3.57
C LEU A 32 4.75 9.86 3.18
N ARG A 33 4.24 10.67 4.12
CA ARG A 33 4.09 12.11 3.92
C ARG A 33 5.44 12.81 3.75
N THR A 34 6.42 12.49 4.58
CA THR A 34 7.77 13.07 4.48
C THR A 34 8.42 12.73 3.14
N GLN A 35 8.31 11.48 2.67
CA GLN A 35 8.80 11.07 1.35
C GLN A 35 8.13 11.86 0.23
N LEU A 36 6.79 11.98 0.26
CA LEU A 36 6.05 12.80 -0.69
C LEU A 36 6.58 14.24 -0.71
N LEU A 37 6.72 14.88 0.45
CA LEU A 37 7.19 16.26 0.56
C LEU A 37 8.66 16.45 0.15
N ALA A 38 9.49 15.41 0.26
CA ALA A 38 10.86 15.44 -0.25
C ALA A 38 10.89 15.36 -1.78
N GLY A 39 10.01 14.55 -2.37
CA GLY A 39 9.97 14.23 -3.80
C GLY A 39 10.70 12.92 -4.11
N PHE A 40 10.44 12.37 -5.29
CA PHE A 40 10.92 11.05 -5.70
C PHE A 40 11.92 11.17 -6.86
N HIS A 41 12.96 10.33 -6.82
CA HIS A 41 14.01 10.29 -7.84
C HIS A 41 13.64 9.54 -9.12
N SER A 42 12.44 8.93 -9.17
CA SER A 42 12.01 8.17 -10.33
C SER A 42 10.49 7.93 -10.29
N ARG A 43 9.94 7.69 -11.49
CA ARG A 43 8.55 7.27 -11.68
C ARG A 43 8.26 5.93 -11.01
N ASP A 44 9.25 5.03 -10.97
CA ASP A 44 9.14 3.73 -10.32
C ASP A 44 9.03 3.88 -8.79
N ALA A 45 9.80 4.81 -8.20
CA ALA A 45 9.69 5.13 -6.78
C ALA A 45 8.31 5.71 -6.42
N VAL A 46 7.67 6.46 -7.32
CA VAL A 46 6.29 6.92 -7.12
C VAL A 46 5.31 5.74 -7.10
N LEU A 47 5.48 4.75 -7.99
CA LEU A 47 4.61 3.57 -8.01
C LEU A 47 4.77 2.70 -6.76
N GLN A 48 6.01 2.48 -6.31
CA GLN A 48 6.31 1.80 -5.06
C GLN A 48 5.68 2.53 -3.88
N TRP A 49 5.85 3.85 -3.81
CA TRP A 49 5.24 4.65 -2.75
C TRP A 49 3.71 4.60 -2.74
N LEU A 50 3.06 4.56 -3.92
CA LEU A 50 1.61 4.38 -4.01
C LEU A 50 1.17 2.98 -3.53
N GLN A 51 1.98 1.95 -3.77
CA GLN A 51 1.74 0.59 -3.26
C GLN A 51 1.91 0.55 -1.74
N GLU A 52 2.98 1.13 -1.20
CA GLU A 52 3.18 1.26 0.25
C GLU A 52 2.02 2.02 0.90
N LEU A 53 1.58 3.12 0.28
CA LEU A 53 0.45 3.89 0.76
C LEU A 53 -0.81 3.03 0.87
N ALA A 54 -1.07 2.16 -0.11
CA ALA A 54 -2.20 1.22 -0.05
C ALA A 54 -2.15 0.37 1.23
N VAL A 55 -0.99 -0.24 1.51
CA VAL A 55 -0.81 -1.13 2.67
C VAL A 55 -0.86 -0.35 3.99
N ARG A 56 -0.10 0.73 4.11
CA ARG A 56 0.01 1.52 5.36
C ARG A 56 -1.28 2.25 5.72
N THR A 57 -2.19 2.43 4.77
CA THR A 57 -3.52 2.99 5.00
C THR A 57 -4.62 1.92 5.07
N LEU A 58 -4.26 0.62 5.18
CA LEU A 58 -5.23 -0.48 5.25
C LEU A 58 -6.19 -0.50 4.05
N GLY A 59 -5.72 -0.03 2.90
CA GLY A 59 -6.49 0.08 1.67
C GLY A 59 -7.52 1.21 1.69
N GLU A 60 -7.45 2.19 2.59
CA GLU A 60 -8.45 3.26 2.67
C GLU A 60 -8.33 4.31 1.56
N VAL A 61 -7.27 4.27 0.74
CA VAL A 61 -7.17 5.16 -0.43
C VAL A 61 -8.34 4.91 -1.41
N PRO A 62 -9.12 5.94 -1.77
CA PRO A 62 -10.21 5.77 -2.72
C PRO A 62 -9.68 5.37 -4.10
N THR A 63 -10.30 4.36 -4.74
CA THR A 63 -9.93 3.86 -6.09
C THR A 63 -9.79 4.99 -7.11
N ARG A 64 -10.67 5.99 -7.06
CA ARG A 64 -10.64 7.17 -7.94
C ARG A 64 -9.32 7.94 -7.91
N GLN A 65 -8.58 7.90 -6.78
CA GLN A 65 -7.30 8.59 -6.68
C GLN A 65 -6.23 7.88 -7.51
N TYR A 66 -6.18 6.54 -7.49
CA TYR A 66 -5.30 5.79 -8.39
C TYR A 66 -5.65 6.01 -9.86
N VAL A 67 -6.94 6.03 -10.20
CA VAL A 67 -7.39 6.33 -11.57
C VAL A 67 -6.96 7.72 -12.02
N ARG A 68 -7.18 8.73 -11.17
CA ARG A 68 -6.74 10.10 -11.43
C ARG A 68 -5.23 10.18 -11.59
N PHE A 69 -4.48 9.53 -10.71
CA PHE A 69 -3.02 9.55 -10.74
C PHE A 69 -2.46 8.79 -11.96
N ALA A 70 -3.10 7.71 -12.39
CA ALA A 70 -2.71 6.98 -13.59
C ALA A 70 -2.78 7.86 -14.85
N ALA A 71 -3.68 8.84 -14.91
CA ALA A 71 -3.74 9.80 -16.01
C ALA A 71 -2.50 10.70 -16.14
N GLU A 72 -1.67 10.77 -15.09
CA GLU A 72 -0.41 11.53 -15.06
C GLU A 72 0.74 10.74 -15.71
N PHE A 73 0.62 9.42 -15.77
CA PHE A 73 1.53 8.53 -16.50
C PHE A 73 1.17 8.47 -17.98
N ARG A 74 1.09 9.62 -18.65
CA ARG A 74 0.69 9.67 -20.07
C ARG A 74 1.62 8.81 -20.94
N PRO A 75 1.09 7.85 -21.71
CA PRO A 75 1.86 7.12 -22.71
C PRO A 75 1.90 7.91 -24.02
N ASP A 76 2.33 9.18 -23.97
CA ASP A 76 2.41 10.04 -25.15
C ASP A 76 3.81 10.05 -25.78
N SER A 77 3.85 10.37 -27.08
CA SER A 77 5.08 10.46 -27.87
C SER A 77 5.97 11.64 -27.50
N GLU A 78 5.42 12.63 -26.81
CA GLU A 78 6.16 13.79 -26.30
C GLU A 78 6.85 13.47 -24.96
N HIS A 79 6.56 12.31 -24.39
CA HIS A 79 7.25 11.78 -23.25
C HIS A 79 7.13 12.69 -22.01
N THR A 80 6.07 13.50 -21.90
CA THR A 80 5.87 14.41 -20.76
C THR A 80 4.93 13.80 -19.73
N GLU A 81 5.32 13.83 -18.46
CA GLU A 81 4.35 13.52 -17.40
C GLU A 81 3.33 14.64 -17.20
N GLY A 82 2.17 14.25 -16.64
CA GLY A 82 1.21 15.21 -16.14
C GLY A 82 1.75 16.03 -14.96
N VAL A 83 1.06 17.12 -14.64
CA VAL A 83 1.51 18.11 -13.63
C VAL A 83 1.67 17.49 -12.25
N LEU A 84 0.79 16.56 -11.87
CA LEU A 84 0.82 15.96 -10.54
C LEU A 84 2.00 14.99 -10.39
N LEU A 85 2.27 14.13 -11.39
CA LEU A 85 3.45 13.28 -11.39
C LEU A 85 4.73 14.12 -11.44
N ALA A 86 4.77 15.18 -12.24
CA ALA A 86 5.91 16.11 -12.30
C ALA A 86 6.18 16.81 -10.96
N ALA A 87 5.15 17.07 -10.17
CA ALA A 87 5.29 17.65 -8.83
C ALA A 87 5.79 16.65 -7.78
N PHE A 88 5.51 15.36 -7.98
CA PHE A 88 5.97 14.29 -7.10
C PHE A 88 7.44 13.95 -7.35
N LEU A 89 7.88 14.05 -8.59
CA LEU A 89 9.29 13.89 -8.96
C LEU A 89 10.12 15.07 -8.46
N ASP A 90 11.39 14.81 -8.14
CA ASP A 90 12.35 15.88 -7.89
C ASP A 90 12.66 16.67 -9.17
N SER A 91 13.34 17.81 -9.01
CA SER A 91 13.66 18.70 -10.13
C SER A 91 14.66 18.11 -11.12
N GLU A 92 15.46 17.12 -10.72
CA GLU A 92 16.49 16.51 -11.55
C GLU A 92 15.93 15.43 -12.47
N THR A 93 14.79 14.83 -12.09
CA THR A 93 14.26 13.62 -12.74
C THR A 93 12.99 13.87 -13.54
N ARG A 94 12.24 14.93 -13.23
CA ARG A 94 11.07 15.30 -14.03
C ARG A 94 11.48 15.86 -15.39
N THR A 95 10.73 15.45 -16.40
CA THR A 95 10.79 15.93 -17.78
C THR A 95 10.04 17.24 -17.98
N ARG A 96 9.04 17.52 -17.14
CA ARG A 96 8.22 18.72 -17.22
C ARG A 96 8.85 19.88 -16.45
N ASP A 97 8.98 21.02 -17.12
CA ASP A 97 9.35 22.26 -16.44
C ASP A 97 8.22 22.73 -15.52
N LEU A 98 8.54 22.89 -14.24
CA LEU A 98 7.59 23.22 -13.19
C LEU A 98 8.34 23.98 -12.10
N GLU A 99 7.82 25.09 -11.61
CA GLU A 99 8.52 25.83 -10.56
C GLU A 99 8.64 24.99 -9.27
N PRO A 100 9.79 24.97 -8.56
CA PRO A 100 9.95 24.20 -7.32
C PRO A 100 8.90 24.53 -6.24
N SER A 101 8.51 25.81 -6.14
CA SER A 101 7.47 26.28 -5.22
C SER A 101 6.09 25.70 -5.55
N VAL A 102 5.76 25.57 -6.85
CA VAL A 102 4.53 24.95 -7.33
C VAL A 102 4.53 23.45 -7.04
N ALA A 103 5.67 22.77 -7.26
CA ALA A 103 5.79 21.35 -6.92
C ALA A 103 5.62 21.09 -5.42
N ASP A 104 6.21 21.92 -4.55
CA ASP A 104 5.98 21.86 -3.09
C ASP A 104 4.50 22.10 -2.73
N CYS A 105 3.87 23.12 -3.33
CA CYS A 105 2.46 23.42 -3.12
C CYS A 105 1.56 22.23 -3.48
N VAL A 106 1.75 21.62 -4.65
CA VAL A 106 0.98 20.44 -5.10
C VAL A 106 1.18 19.25 -4.16
N ARG A 107 2.41 18.98 -3.71
CA ARG A 107 2.69 17.89 -2.76
C ARG A 107 2.02 18.11 -1.40
N ARG A 108 2.06 19.33 -0.87
CA ARG A 108 1.35 19.70 0.37
C ARG A 108 -0.16 19.60 0.22
N GLN A 109 -0.70 20.06 -0.90
CA GLN A 109 -2.13 19.93 -1.20
C GLN A 109 -2.54 18.46 -1.25
N TRP A 110 -1.76 17.60 -1.91
CA TRP A 110 -2.05 16.17 -1.96
C TRP A 110 -1.97 15.52 -0.58
N ALA A 111 -0.99 15.91 0.25
CA ALA A 111 -0.90 15.45 1.63
C ALA A 111 -2.14 15.84 2.46
N ALA A 112 -2.69 17.04 2.25
CA ALA A 112 -3.88 17.52 2.94
C ALA A 112 -5.18 16.89 2.41
N GLU A 113 -5.31 16.73 1.09
CA GLU A 113 -6.54 16.26 0.44
C GLU A 113 -6.66 14.74 0.35
N VAL A 114 -5.53 14.02 0.37
CA VAL A 114 -5.50 12.56 0.25
C VAL A 114 -4.94 11.91 1.50
N ILE A 115 -3.73 12.23 1.94
CA ILE A 115 -3.10 11.53 3.08
C ILE A 115 -3.84 11.78 4.39
N ALA A 116 -4.21 13.02 4.71
CA ALA A 116 -4.84 13.32 5.99
C ALA A 116 -6.22 12.65 6.16
N PRO A 117 -7.13 12.67 5.16
CA PRO A 117 -8.38 11.91 5.24
C PRO A 117 -8.17 10.40 5.37
N VAL A 118 -7.31 9.79 4.54
CA VAL A 118 -7.09 8.34 4.62
C VAL A 118 -6.45 7.95 5.95
N GLN A 119 -5.58 8.79 6.53
CA GLN A 119 -5.03 8.56 7.87
C GLN A 119 -6.14 8.48 8.93
N ALA A 120 -7.08 9.42 8.90
CA ALA A 120 -8.22 9.41 9.81
C ALA A 120 -9.10 8.18 9.60
N ASP A 121 -9.33 7.78 8.34
CA ASP A 121 -10.12 6.61 7.98
C ASP A 121 -9.46 5.32 8.46
N SER A 122 -8.16 5.13 8.19
CA SER A 122 -7.40 3.97 8.65
C SER A 122 -7.38 3.86 10.17
N PHE A 123 -7.26 4.97 10.89
CA PHE A 123 -7.30 4.97 12.35
C PHE A 123 -8.71 4.63 12.88
N ARG A 124 -9.77 5.09 12.21
CA ARG A 124 -11.15 4.72 12.55
C ARG A 124 -11.40 3.23 12.31
N SER A 125 -10.94 2.69 11.19
CA SER A 125 -11.04 1.25 10.88
C SER A 125 -10.30 0.43 11.93
N LEU A 126 -9.06 0.78 12.26
CA LEU A 126 -8.29 0.09 13.29
C LEU A 126 -8.93 0.14 14.68
N ARG A 127 -9.55 1.26 15.06
CA ARG A 127 -10.29 1.39 16.32
C ARG A 127 -11.57 0.60 16.36
N LYS A 128 -12.29 0.48 15.24
CA LYS A 128 -13.50 -0.34 15.15
C LYS A 128 -13.15 -1.79 15.47
N ASP A 129 -12.10 -2.28 14.82
CA ASP A 129 -11.59 -3.63 15.02
C ASP A 129 -11.17 -3.83 16.48
N ALA A 130 -10.38 -2.90 17.05
CA ALA A 130 -9.89 -3.01 18.41
C ALA A 130 -10.95 -2.75 19.52
N GLY A 131 -12.12 -2.19 19.16
CA GLY A 131 -13.26 -1.99 20.05
C GLY A 131 -14.15 -3.23 20.15
N GLU A 132 -14.16 -4.08 19.12
CA GLU A 132 -14.87 -5.35 19.09
C GLU A 132 -14.30 -6.36 20.12
N TYR A 133 -13.00 -6.28 20.41
CA TYR A 133 -12.33 -7.16 21.39
C TYR A 133 -12.49 -6.76 22.86
N VAL A 134 -12.86 -5.51 23.17
CA VAL A 134 -13.02 -5.04 24.58
C VAL A 134 -14.40 -5.43 25.15
N GLY A 135 -15.27 -6.05 24.33
CA GLY A 135 -16.60 -6.50 24.74
C GLY A 135 -16.63 -7.81 25.53
N GLU A 136 -15.60 -8.66 25.45
CA GLU A 136 -15.72 -10.04 25.95
C GLU A 136 -14.61 -10.55 26.88
N THR A 137 -13.51 -9.82 27.10
CA THR A 137 -12.46 -10.31 28.03
C THR A 137 -11.64 -9.17 28.63
N GLU A 138 -12.20 -8.44 29.58
CA GLU A 138 -11.38 -7.74 30.58
C GLU A 138 -11.46 -8.48 31.92
N ARG A 139 -10.69 -9.56 32.03
CA ARG A 139 -10.21 -10.07 33.32
C ARG A 139 -8.80 -10.64 33.16
N ASP A 140 -7.86 -9.98 33.84
CA ASP A 140 -6.48 -10.37 34.13
C ASP A 140 -5.55 -10.45 32.89
N GLY A 141 -4.31 -9.98 32.88
CA GLY A 141 -3.42 -9.44 33.89
C GLY A 141 -2.09 -9.07 33.21
N ASP A 142 -1.21 -8.49 34.04
CA ASP A 142 0.19 -8.11 33.88
C ASP A 142 1.03 -8.77 32.76
N GLY A 143 1.89 -7.98 32.11
CA GLY A 143 2.80 -8.49 31.07
C GLY A 143 3.58 -7.40 30.34
N ASP A 144 4.52 -6.75 31.05
CA ASP A 144 5.65 -6.04 30.45
C ASP A 144 6.45 -6.99 29.54
N ALA A 145 6.18 -6.94 28.24
CA ALA A 145 6.99 -7.62 27.26
C ALA A 145 7.70 -6.55 26.44
N GLY A 146 9.01 -6.43 26.64
CA GLY A 146 9.91 -5.62 25.82
C GLY A 146 9.80 -6.00 24.35
N HIS A 147 8.94 -5.30 23.61
CA HIS A 147 8.74 -5.46 22.19
C HIS A 147 9.53 -4.37 21.46
N ASP A 148 10.55 -4.79 20.70
CA ASP A 148 11.29 -3.91 19.79
C ASP A 148 10.32 -3.30 18.76
N PRO A 149 10.04 -1.98 18.81
CA PRO A 149 9.08 -1.34 17.91
C PRO A 149 9.47 -1.43 16.43
N ALA A 150 10.76 -1.69 16.15
CA ALA A 150 11.28 -1.77 14.78
C ALA A 150 10.97 -3.11 14.09
N LYS A 151 10.62 -4.16 14.84
CA LYS A 151 10.29 -5.50 14.31
C LYS A 151 8.79 -5.79 14.29
N GLN A 152 7.96 -4.80 14.56
CA GLN A 152 6.51 -4.98 14.61
C GLN A 152 5.94 -5.03 13.20
N SER A 153 5.21 -6.11 12.90
CA SER A 153 4.44 -6.27 11.66
C SER A 153 3.49 -5.10 11.46
N ILE A 154 3.07 -4.83 10.22
CA ILE A 154 2.29 -3.63 9.88
C ILE A 154 1.00 -3.58 10.72
N ALA A 155 0.97 -2.68 11.70
CA ALA A 155 -0.12 -2.57 12.68
C ALA A 155 -0.43 -3.92 13.39
N MET A 156 0.60 -4.72 13.68
CA MET A 156 0.50 -6.05 14.29
C MET A 156 -0.23 -7.10 13.43
N ARG A 157 -0.25 -6.94 12.10
CA ARG A 157 -0.94 -7.85 11.18
C ARG A 157 0.06 -8.54 10.23
N PRO A 158 0.59 -9.72 10.60
CA PRO A 158 1.55 -10.46 9.78
C PRO A 158 1.06 -10.74 8.36
N ALA A 159 -0.24 -11.04 8.19
CA ALA A 159 -0.83 -11.27 6.88
C ALA A 159 -0.75 -10.03 5.95
N LEU A 160 -0.81 -8.80 6.51
CA LEU A 160 -0.63 -7.57 5.72
C LEU A 160 0.83 -7.35 5.33
N GLU A 161 1.78 -7.77 6.18
CA GLU A 161 3.21 -7.71 5.86
C GLU A 161 3.60 -8.74 4.80
N GLU A 162 3.02 -9.94 4.87
CA GLU A 162 3.17 -10.96 3.82
C GLU A 162 2.58 -10.48 2.49
N LEU A 163 1.37 -9.92 2.51
CA LEU A 163 0.75 -9.32 1.33
C LEU A 163 1.58 -8.16 0.76
N HIS A 164 2.17 -7.34 1.63
CA HIS A 164 3.08 -6.26 1.22
C HIS A 164 4.27 -6.83 0.43
N ALA A 165 4.91 -7.89 0.92
CA ALA A 165 6.03 -8.53 0.22
C ALA A 165 5.61 -9.11 -1.15
N PHE A 166 4.44 -9.75 -1.24
CA PHE A 166 3.93 -10.22 -2.54
C PHE A 166 3.67 -9.08 -3.52
N GLN A 167 3.11 -7.96 -3.04
CA GLN A 167 2.88 -6.78 -3.86
C GLN A 167 4.18 -6.12 -4.33
N GLU A 168 5.19 -6.04 -3.47
CA GLU A 168 6.53 -5.54 -3.85
C GLU A 168 7.12 -6.38 -4.99
N VAL A 169 7.11 -7.71 -4.88
CA VAL A 169 7.61 -8.62 -5.93
C VAL A 169 6.84 -8.44 -7.23
N ALA A 170 5.50 -8.49 -7.17
CA ALA A 170 4.63 -8.38 -8.33
C ALA A 170 4.75 -7.01 -9.03
N LEU A 171 5.08 -5.94 -8.29
CA LEU A 171 5.33 -4.61 -8.86
C LEU A 171 6.74 -4.47 -9.42
N HIS A 172 7.75 -4.98 -8.71
CA HIS A 172 9.16 -4.82 -9.09
C HIS A 172 9.51 -5.52 -10.39
N ARG A 173 8.99 -6.74 -10.58
CA ARG A 173 9.32 -7.58 -11.73
C ARG A 173 9.08 -6.87 -13.08
N PRO A 174 7.88 -6.32 -13.39
CA PRO A 174 7.66 -5.57 -14.62
C PRO A 174 8.34 -4.19 -14.67
N LEU A 175 8.71 -3.60 -13.53
CA LEU A 175 9.42 -2.31 -13.49
C LEU A 175 10.93 -2.45 -13.78
N ASN A 176 11.53 -3.58 -13.41
CA ASN A 176 12.96 -3.84 -13.55
C ASN A 176 13.34 -4.35 -14.95
N GLY A 177 13.13 -3.53 -15.98
CA GLY A 177 13.45 -3.86 -17.37
C GLY A 177 12.30 -4.50 -18.15
N GLY A 178 11.32 -5.10 -17.47
CA GLY A 178 10.24 -5.85 -18.08
C GLY A 178 10.37 -7.35 -17.78
N LEU A 179 9.48 -8.14 -18.33
CA LEU A 179 9.56 -9.61 -18.28
C LEU A 179 10.42 -10.11 -19.44
N ASP A 180 11.16 -11.21 -19.25
CA ASP A 180 12.09 -11.67 -20.30
C ASP A 180 11.36 -12.18 -21.56
N ASP A 181 10.24 -12.88 -21.37
CA ASP A 181 9.44 -13.42 -22.47
C ASP A 181 7.95 -13.59 -22.14
N ARG A 182 7.18 -14.06 -23.14
CA ARG A 182 5.73 -14.28 -23.02
C ARG A 182 5.34 -15.34 -21.98
N ARG A 183 6.21 -16.32 -21.69
CA ARG A 183 5.95 -17.37 -20.71
C ARG A 183 5.96 -16.78 -19.31
N GLU A 184 6.85 -15.84 -19.06
CA GLU A 184 6.91 -15.11 -17.80
C GLU A 184 5.64 -14.31 -17.47
N ILE A 185 4.80 -13.98 -18.47
CA ILE A 185 3.51 -13.34 -18.23
C ILE A 185 2.59 -14.24 -17.39
N LEU A 186 2.68 -15.56 -17.55
CA LEU A 186 1.88 -16.51 -16.77
C LEU A 186 2.38 -16.56 -15.33
N ASP A 187 3.69 -16.70 -15.13
CA ASP A 187 4.30 -16.73 -13.80
C ASP A 187 4.04 -15.42 -13.04
N TRP A 188 4.21 -14.28 -13.71
CA TRP A 188 3.88 -12.97 -13.14
C TRP A 188 2.38 -12.85 -12.86
N GLY A 189 1.54 -13.44 -13.71
CA GLY A 189 0.10 -13.53 -13.48
C GLY A 189 -0.25 -14.26 -12.18
N ASP A 190 0.44 -15.36 -11.89
CA ASP A 190 0.26 -16.12 -10.64
C ASP A 190 0.71 -15.29 -9.42
N ASP A 191 1.88 -14.64 -9.50
CA ASP A 191 2.34 -13.68 -8.48
C ASP A 191 1.28 -12.59 -8.23
N LEU A 192 0.68 -12.09 -9.32
CA LEU A 192 -0.29 -11.01 -9.27
C LEU A 192 -1.61 -11.45 -8.63
N VAL A 193 -2.07 -12.68 -8.86
CA VAL A 193 -3.25 -13.24 -8.19
C VAL A 193 -3.05 -13.27 -6.67
N VAL A 194 -1.87 -13.68 -6.21
CA VAL A 194 -1.55 -13.68 -4.77
C VAL A 194 -1.50 -12.23 -4.24
N ALA A 195 -0.79 -11.35 -4.94
CA ALA A 195 -0.60 -9.95 -4.54
C ALA A 195 -1.90 -9.10 -4.54
N THR A 196 -2.87 -9.46 -5.37
CA THR A 196 -4.20 -8.83 -5.39
C THR A 196 -5.24 -9.59 -4.58
N ARG A 197 -4.90 -10.77 -4.04
CA ARG A 197 -5.85 -11.74 -3.43
C ARG A 197 -7.00 -12.11 -4.37
N GLY A 198 -6.72 -12.21 -5.66
CA GLY A 198 -7.70 -12.54 -6.69
C GLY A 198 -8.63 -11.37 -7.08
N GLU A 199 -8.39 -10.16 -6.58
CA GLU A 199 -9.13 -8.98 -7.02
C GLU A 199 -8.95 -8.76 -8.54
N PRO A 200 -10.03 -8.41 -9.25
CA PRO A 200 -9.95 -8.19 -10.70
C PRO A 200 -9.09 -6.98 -11.05
N LEU A 201 -8.43 -7.01 -12.20
CA LEU A 201 -7.74 -5.85 -12.76
C LEU A 201 -8.70 -5.03 -13.64
N GLY A 202 -9.04 -3.82 -13.18
CA GLY A 202 -9.94 -2.91 -13.88
C GLY A 202 -11.43 -3.20 -13.69
N ASP A 203 -12.27 -2.28 -14.16
CA ASP A 203 -13.72 -2.38 -14.02
C ASP A 203 -14.29 -3.34 -15.07
N GLY A 204 -15.08 -4.33 -14.63
CA GLY A 204 -15.76 -5.28 -15.52
C GLY A 204 -14.94 -6.50 -15.95
N THR A 205 -13.67 -6.60 -15.54
CA THR A 205 -12.84 -7.79 -15.79
C THR A 205 -13.16 -8.87 -14.76
N PRO A 206 -13.46 -10.12 -15.15
CA PRO A 206 -13.60 -11.21 -14.18
C PRO A 206 -12.29 -11.51 -13.44
N PRO A 207 -12.33 -11.98 -12.18
CA PRO A 207 -11.14 -12.49 -11.49
C PRO A 207 -10.36 -13.49 -12.35
N GLY A 208 -9.04 -13.35 -12.42
CA GLY A 208 -8.14 -14.21 -13.20
C GLY A 208 -8.20 -14.06 -14.72
N ALA A 209 -9.20 -13.35 -15.28
CA ALA A 209 -9.29 -13.16 -16.73
C ALA A 209 -8.13 -12.34 -17.30
N PHE A 210 -7.55 -11.44 -16.50
CA PHE A 210 -6.46 -10.57 -16.93
C PHE A 210 -5.20 -11.32 -17.38
N ILE A 211 -4.88 -12.47 -16.78
CA ILE A 211 -3.71 -13.29 -17.17
C ILE A 211 -3.93 -13.81 -18.58
N ARG A 212 -5.09 -14.43 -18.81
CA ARG A 212 -5.50 -14.93 -20.12
C ARG A 212 -5.51 -13.80 -21.13
N ASP A 213 -6.05 -12.65 -20.79
CA ASP A 213 -6.20 -11.54 -21.72
C ASP A 213 -4.83 -10.97 -22.11
N LEU A 214 -3.95 -10.69 -21.14
CA LEU A 214 -2.58 -10.25 -21.40
C LEU A 214 -1.75 -11.29 -22.17
N HIS A 215 -1.85 -12.56 -21.79
CA HIS A 215 -1.10 -13.63 -22.43
C HIS A 215 -1.61 -13.95 -23.85
N ASN A 216 -2.84 -13.60 -24.22
CA ASN A 216 -3.36 -13.78 -25.58
C ASN A 216 -3.35 -12.50 -26.42
N ASP A 217 -3.18 -11.33 -25.80
CA ASP A 217 -3.06 -10.06 -26.50
C ASP A 217 -1.72 -10.01 -27.29
N PRO A 218 -1.73 -9.73 -28.60
CA PRO A 218 -0.50 -9.48 -29.37
C PRO A 218 0.36 -8.34 -28.80
N CYS A 219 -0.26 -7.38 -28.10
CA CYS A 219 0.42 -6.27 -27.44
C CYS A 219 0.92 -6.63 -26.03
N GLY A 220 0.59 -7.81 -25.50
CA GLY A 220 1.05 -8.27 -24.18
C GLY A 220 2.57 -8.29 -24.07
N ASP A 221 3.25 -8.85 -25.08
CA ASP A 221 4.72 -8.91 -25.14
C ASP A 221 5.33 -7.51 -25.28
N LEU A 222 4.71 -6.66 -26.09
CA LEU A 222 5.16 -5.28 -26.26
C LEU A 222 5.03 -4.49 -24.96
N LEU A 223 3.92 -4.64 -24.24
CA LEU A 223 3.71 -3.98 -22.97
C LEU A 223 4.68 -4.53 -21.93
N LEU A 224 4.68 -5.84 -21.67
CA LEU A 224 5.33 -6.42 -20.50
C LEU A 224 6.80 -6.75 -20.69
N CYS A 225 7.23 -7.09 -21.91
CA CYS A 225 8.59 -7.59 -22.16
C CYS A 225 9.53 -6.58 -22.82
N ASP A 226 9.00 -5.59 -23.54
CA ASP A 226 9.83 -4.67 -24.32
C ASP A 226 10.47 -3.58 -23.44
N ASP A 227 11.79 -3.45 -23.48
CA ASP A 227 12.55 -2.54 -22.61
C ASP A 227 12.62 -1.09 -23.13
N ARG A 228 12.10 -0.82 -24.34
CA ARG A 228 12.18 0.51 -24.94
C ARG A 228 11.48 1.56 -24.06
N PRO A 229 11.99 2.81 -24.02
CA PRO A 229 11.48 3.83 -23.10
C PRO A 229 9.98 4.09 -23.16
N HIS A 230 9.36 3.99 -24.33
CA HIS A 230 7.91 4.19 -24.48
C HIS A 230 7.12 3.03 -23.87
N TRP A 231 7.54 1.78 -24.06
CA TRP A 231 6.88 0.61 -23.46
C TRP A 231 7.06 0.55 -21.95
N ARG A 232 8.23 0.94 -21.42
CA ARG A 232 8.42 1.11 -19.97
C ARG A 232 7.39 2.08 -19.37
N ARG A 233 7.06 3.17 -20.06
CA ARG A 233 6.04 4.14 -19.60
C ARG A 233 4.63 3.60 -19.74
N CYS A 234 4.32 2.88 -20.82
CA CYS A 234 3.07 2.15 -20.95
C CYS A 234 2.88 1.15 -19.81
N ARG A 235 3.93 0.44 -19.38
CA ARG A 235 3.89 -0.43 -18.20
C ARG A 235 3.59 0.35 -16.94
N GLN A 236 4.32 1.43 -16.66
CA GLN A 236 4.07 2.26 -15.48
C GLN A 236 2.62 2.76 -15.43
N TRP A 237 2.09 3.21 -16.57
CA TRP A 237 0.68 3.56 -16.70
C TRP A 237 -0.24 2.39 -16.40
N TYR A 238 0.01 1.23 -17.01
CA TYR A 238 -0.79 0.02 -16.82
C TYR A 238 -0.82 -0.42 -15.36
N LEU A 239 0.35 -0.47 -14.72
CA LEU A 239 0.50 -0.83 -13.30
C LEU A 239 -0.25 0.17 -12.41
N CYS A 240 -0.11 1.47 -12.66
CA CYS A 240 -0.83 2.49 -11.91
C CYS A 240 -2.35 2.42 -12.10
N ARG A 241 -2.80 2.15 -13.33
CA ARG A 241 -4.21 2.19 -13.72
C ARG A 241 -4.98 0.96 -13.27
N ASN A 242 -4.34 -0.21 -13.30
CA ASN A 242 -5.01 -1.50 -13.15
C ASN A 242 -4.54 -2.26 -11.91
N VAL A 243 -3.22 -2.32 -11.67
CA VAL A 243 -2.62 -3.14 -10.61
C VAL A 243 -2.72 -2.48 -9.24
N LEU A 244 -2.27 -1.23 -9.08
CA LEU A 244 -2.32 -0.54 -7.78
C LEU A 244 -3.73 -0.43 -7.18
N PRO A 245 -4.80 -0.16 -7.97
CA PRO A 245 -6.16 -0.22 -7.44
C PRO A 245 -6.57 -1.61 -6.93
N ALA A 246 -6.12 -2.68 -7.60
CA ALA A 246 -6.40 -4.05 -7.19
C ALA A 246 -5.64 -4.42 -5.91
N PHE A 247 -4.37 -4.01 -5.80
CA PHE A 247 -3.61 -4.10 -4.55
C PHE A 247 -4.33 -3.43 -3.39
N ASN A 248 -4.80 -2.19 -3.59
CA ASN A 248 -5.53 -1.47 -2.56
C ASN A 248 -6.83 -2.16 -2.15
N ARG A 249 -7.55 -2.79 -3.08
CA ARG A 249 -8.75 -3.59 -2.75
C ARG A 249 -8.38 -4.86 -1.98
N GLY A 250 -7.33 -5.57 -2.41
CA GLY A 250 -6.86 -6.77 -1.71
C GLY A 250 -6.43 -6.47 -0.27
N VAL A 251 -5.72 -5.36 -0.05
CA VAL A 251 -5.38 -4.87 1.30
C VAL A 251 -6.64 -4.57 2.10
N ARG A 252 -7.61 -3.86 1.51
CA ARG A 252 -8.86 -3.51 2.20
C ARG A 252 -9.68 -4.74 2.59
N ASP A 253 -9.79 -5.73 1.71
CA ASP A 253 -10.44 -7.01 1.99
C ASP A 253 -9.74 -7.73 3.16
N LEU A 254 -8.42 -7.87 3.09
CA LEU A 254 -7.65 -8.53 4.15
C LEU A 254 -7.75 -7.79 5.48
N ALA A 255 -7.61 -6.45 5.47
CA ALA A 255 -7.73 -5.63 6.67
C ALA A 255 -9.10 -5.79 7.35
N ARG A 256 -10.18 -5.93 6.57
CA ARG A 256 -11.52 -6.18 7.12
C ARG A 256 -11.67 -7.60 7.64
N ARG A 257 -11.17 -8.62 6.93
CA ARG A 257 -11.28 -10.03 7.39
C ARG A 257 -10.45 -10.34 8.62
N THR A 258 -9.26 -9.75 8.74
CA THR A 258 -8.48 -9.86 9.98
C THR A 258 -9.17 -9.19 11.17
N ALA A 259 -10.18 -8.33 10.94
CA ALA A 259 -11.07 -7.89 12.00
C ALA A 259 -12.15 -8.94 12.34
N GLU A 260 -12.55 -9.76 11.37
CA GLU A 260 -13.68 -10.70 11.45
C GLU A 260 -13.31 -12.15 11.82
N GLU A 261 -12.04 -12.60 11.75
CA GLU A 261 -11.64 -13.98 12.09
C GLU A 261 -11.20 -14.12 13.57
N PRO A 262 -12.05 -14.63 14.48
CA PRO A 262 -11.61 -15.25 15.70
C PRO A 262 -11.06 -16.65 15.40
N THR A 263 -9.92 -16.97 15.99
CA THR A 263 -9.40 -18.34 16.05
C THR A 263 -10.35 -19.19 16.91
N THR A 264 -11.37 -19.79 16.31
CA THR A 264 -11.99 -20.99 16.88
C THR A 264 -11.05 -22.17 16.64
N SER A 265 -10.01 -22.25 17.48
CA SER A 265 -9.38 -23.54 17.79
C SER A 265 -9.88 -24.00 19.15
N ASP A 266 -11.19 -24.21 19.28
CA ASP A 266 -11.70 -25.08 20.33
C ASP A 266 -11.40 -26.51 19.90
N GLY A 267 -10.28 -27.01 20.41
CA GLY A 267 -10.05 -28.44 20.52
C GLY A 267 -11.04 -29.00 21.52
N ASP A 268 -12.15 -29.54 21.02
CA ASP A 268 -13.00 -30.43 21.81
C ASP A 268 -13.43 -31.63 20.95
N ALA A 269 -12.51 -32.59 20.84
CA ALA A 269 -12.76 -33.88 20.21
C ALA A 269 -11.85 -34.97 20.80
N LEU A 270 -12.00 -35.27 22.09
CA LEU A 270 -11.66 -36.56 22.71
C LEU A 270 -12.61 -36.72 23.92
N GLY A 271 -13.79 -37.30 23.78
CA GLY A 271 -13.98 -38.71 23.49
C GLY A 271 -14.72 -39.33 24.69
N GLU A 272 -16.05 -39.35 24.63
CA GLU A 272 -16.90 -40.08 25.58
C GLU A 272 -16.48 -41.55 25.61
N THR A 273 -16.07 -42.03 26.79
CA THR A 273 -15.89 -43.46 27.05
C THR A 273 -17.25 -44.14 27.18
N PRO A 274 -17.53 -45.24 26.47
CA PRO A 274 -18.73 -46.03 26.71
C PRO A 274 -18.57 -46.89 27.97
N GLU A 275 -19.48 -46.74 28.93
CA GLU A 275 -19.66 -47.70 30.03
C GLU A 275 -20.28 -48.99 29.50
N TRP A 276 -19.64 -50.13 29.79
CA TRP A 276 -20.24 -51.45 29.61
C TRP A 276 -21.00 -51.84 30.88
N GLY A 277 -22.31 -52.09 30.74
CA GLY A 277 -23.19 -52.73 31.71
C GLY A 277 -24.19 -53.62 31.01
#